data_AF-A0A9P6JE63-F1
#
_entry.id   AF-A0A9P6JE63-F1
#
_cell.length_a   1.000
_cell.length_b   1.000
_cell.length_c   1.000
_cell.angle_alpha   90.00
_cell.angle_beta   90.00
_cell.angle_gamma   90.00
#
_symmetry.space_group_name_H-M   'P 1'
#
loop_
_entity.id
_entity.type
_entity.pdbx_description
1 polymer ?
#
loop_
_entity_poly.entity_id
_entity_poly.type
_entity_poly.pdbx_seq_one_letter_code
_entity_poly.pdbx_strand_id
1 'polypeptide(L)'
;MDEASKKRKERLEQLKKRKLESTSNGASDVSLSFRNYSPINETLKAEDSKIMTPADIGDTIEKKMDGVVEKLIQEEDEKRAKDVDIFTLAPKKPNWDLKRDIEPKLIKLEKKTRAAVIELIRRERPNDLSMA
;
A
#
# COMPACT_ATOMS: atom_id res chain seq x y z
N MET A 1 -14.76 -40.56 -24.88
CA MET A 1 -14.57 -39.55 -23.81
C MET A 1 -15.73 -38.56 -23.75
N ASP A 2 -16.31 -38.18 -24.89
CA ASP A 2 -17.33 -37.12 -24.96
C ASP A 2 -18.69 -37.50 -24.37
N GLU A 3 -19.06 -38.77 -24.36
CA GLU A 3 -20.35 -39.24 -23.82
C GLU A 3 -20.45 -39.12 -22.29
N ALA A 4 -19.34 -39.37 -21.58
CA ALA A 4 -19.30 -39.22 -20.12
C ALA A 4 -19.42 -37.74 -19.69
N SER A 5 -18.87 -36.82 -20.50
CA SER A 5 -18.96 -35.38 -20.27
C SER A 5 -20.39 -34.85 -20.44
N LYS A 6 -21.09 -35.32 -21.48
CA LYS A 6 -22.50 -34.97 -21.73
C LYS A 6 -23.43 -35.42 -20.59
N LYS A 7 -23.28 -36.66 -20.11
CA LYS A 7 -24.07 -37.20 -18.98
C LYS A 7 -23.85 -36.43 -17.68
N ARG A 8 -22.61 -35.97 -17.40
CA ARG A 8 -22.31 -35.14 -16.22
C ARG A 8 -22.96 -33.76 -16.33
N LYS A 9 -22.93 -33.16 -17.53
CA LYS A 9 -23.54 -31.85 -17.80
C LYS A 9 -25.06 -31.91 -17.60
N GLU A 10 -25.73 -32.92 -18.14
CA GLU A 10 -27.18 -33.12 -17.97
C GLU A 10 -27.57 -33.30 -16.50
N ARG A 11 -26.78 -34.09 -15.74
CA ARG A 11 -27.03 -34.27 -14.29
C ARG A 11 -26.86 -32.97 -13.50
N LEU A 12 -25.88 -32.14 -13.85
CA LEU A 12 -25.68 -30.84 -13.23
C LEU A 12 -26.82 -29.86 -13.58
N GLU A 13 -27.31 -29.89 -14.82
CA GLU A 13 -28.45 -29.08 -15.25
C GLU A 13 -29.73 -29.47 -14.51
N GLN A 14 -29.98 -30.77 -14.31
CA GLN A 14 -31.11 -31.27 -13.51
C GLN A 14 -31.02 -30.82 -12.04
N LEU A 15 -29.83 -30.88 -11.45
CA LEU A 15 -29.61 -30.40 -10.08
C LEU A 15 -29.81 -28.88 -9.96
N LYS A 16 -29.41 -28.11 -10.98
CA LYS A 16 -29.58 -26.66 -11.02
C LYS A 16 -31.06 -26.28 -11.17
N LYS A 17 -31.83 -26.97 -12.01
CA LYS A 17 -33.29 -26.78 -12.16
C LYS A 17 -34.02 -27.07 -10.85
N ARG A 18 -33.72 -28.20 -10.18
CA ARG A 18 -34.32 -28.54 -8.89
C ARG A 18 -34.01 -27.51 -7.79
N LYS A 19 -32.78 -26.97 -7.76
CA LYS A 19 -32.42 -25.91 -6.80
C LYS A 19 -33.19 -24.61 -7.07
N LEU A 20 -33.38 -24.25 -8.34
CA LEU A 20 -34.14 -23.07 -8.74
C LEU A 20 -35.61 -23.19 -8.31
N GLU A 21 -36.24 -24.35 -8.54
CA GLU A 21 -37.63 -24.64 -8.13
C GLU A 21 -37.80 -24.71 -6.60
N SER A 22 -36.79 -25.22 -5.88
CA SER A 22 -36.80 -25.19 -4.41
C SER A 22 -36.66 -23.79 -3.82
N THR A 23 -36.07 -22.84 -4.56
CA THR A 23 -35.85 -21.47 -4.10
C THR A 23 -37.09 -20.58 -4.33
N SER A 24 -38.00 -20.96 -5.24
CA SER A 24 -39.22 -20.20 -5.54
C SER A 24 -40.41 -20.49 -4.61
N ASN A 25 -40.41 -21.61 -3.88
CA ASN A 25 -41.56 -22.02 -3.06
C ASN A 25 -41.47 -21.66 -1.56
N GLY A 26 -40.47 -20.87 -1.15
CA GLY A 26 -40.17 -20.59 0.26
C GLY A 26 -40.25 -19.13 0.72
N ALA A 27 -40.52 -18.19 -0.18
CA ALA A 27 -40.65 -16.79 0.17
C ALA A 27 -42.06 -16.32 -0.24
N SER A 28 -42.98 -16.31 0.72
CA SER A 28 -44.18 -15.50 0.60
C SER A 28 -43.73 -14.06 0.35
N ASP A 29 -44.03 -13.57 -0.85
CA ASP A 29 -43.71 -12.24 -1.35
C ASP A 29 -44.53 -11.20 -0.57
N VAL A 30 -44.11 -10.92 0.66
CA VAL A 30 -44.67 -9.81 1.44
C VAL A 30 -44.09 -8.56 0.82
N SER A 31 -44.86 -7.92 -0.06
CA SER A 31 -44.56 -6.59 -0.57
C SER A 31 -44.62 -5.60 0.60
N LEU A 32 -43.47 -5.37 1.23
CA LEU A 32 -43.30 -4.32 2.22
C LEU A 32 -43.53 -2.97 1.52
N SER A 33 -44.75 -2.45 1.61
CA SER A 33 -45.04 -1.07 1.23
C SER A 33 -44.47 -0.17 2.34
N PHE A 34 -43.25 0.32 2.14
CA PHE A 34 -42.74 1.41 2.97
C PHE A 34 -43.61 2.63 2.70
N ARG A 35 -44.56 2.92 3.60
CA ARG A 35 -45.24 4.20 3.60
C ARG A 35 -44.18 5.25 3.92
N ASN A 36 -43.81 6.03 2.91
CA ASN A 36 -42.89 7.13 3.10
C ASN A 36 -43.50 8.09 4.15
N TYR A 37 -42.85 8.26 5.29
CA TYR A 37 -43.32 9.14 6.35
C TYR A 37 -43.13 10.59 5.89
N SER A 38 -44.22 11.37 5.82
CA SER A 38 -44.12 12.82 5.66
C SER A 38 -44.29 13.46 7.03
N PRO A 39 -43.24 14.05 7.63
CA PRO A 39 -43.37 14.74 8.91
C PRO A 39 -44.37 15.88 8.78
N ILE A 40 -45.17 16.13 9.82
CA ILE A 40 -46.15 17.22 9.83
C ILE A 40 -45.44 18.59 9.89
N ASN A 41 -44.28 18.65 10.55
CA ASN A 41 -43.51 19.89 10.76
C ASN A 41 -42.75 20.31 9.49
N GLU A 42 -42.86 21.59 9.13
CA GLU A 42 -42.22 22.16 7.93
C GLU A 42 -40.69 22.11 7.98
N THR A 43 -40.10 22.25 9.17
CA THR A 43 -38.65 22.17 9.38
C THR A 43 -38.07 20.80 9.02
N LEU A 44 -38.76 19.73 9.43
CA LEU A 44 -38.34 18.35 9.17
C LEU A 44 -38.59 17.94 7.71
N LYS A 45 -39.65 18.46 7.07
CA LYS A 45 -39.90 18.22 5.62
C LYS A 45 -38.76 18.74 4.75
N ALA A 46 -38.16 19.88 5.11
CA ALA A 46 -37.05 20.47 4.37
C ALA A 46 -35.78 19.60 4.46
N GLU A 47 -35.49 19.04 5.63
CA GLU A 47 -34.31 18.18 5.85
C GLU A 47 -34.49 16.79 5.23
N ASP A 48 -35.66 16.15 5.37
CA ASP A 48 -35.95 14.82 4.82
C ASP A 48 -36.02 14.80 3.29
N SER A 49 -36.27 15.96 2.66
CA SER A 49 -36.26 16.09 1.19
C SER A 49 -34.85 16.06 0.57
N LYS A 50 -33.80 16.21 1.40
CA LYS A 50 -32.42 16.12 0.92
C LYS A 50 -31.97 14.66 0.88
N ILE A 51 -32.57 13.92 -0.05
CA ILE A 51 -32.10 12.58 -0.41
C ILE A 51 -30.71 12.74 -1.01
N MET A 52 -29.67 12.48 -0.21
CA MET A 52 -28.29 12.47 -0.70
C MET A 52 -28.18 11.45 -1.82
N THR A 53 -27.86 11.93 -3.01
CA THR A 53 -27.55 11.06 -4.13
C THR A 53 -26.16 10.45 -3.94
N PRO A 54 -25.83 9.31 -4.56
CA PRO A 54 -24.46 8.79 -4.55
C PRO A 54 -23.39 9.77 -5.09
N ALA A 55 -23.82 10.85 -5.75
CA ALA A 55 -22.96 11.97 -6.17
C ALA A 55 -22.65 12.97 -5.05
N ASP A 56 -23.49 13.05 -4.01
CA ASP A 56 -23.28 13.87 -2.80
C ASP A 56 -22.40 13.16 -1.76
N ILE A 57 -22.20 11.85 -1.92
CA ILE A 57 -21.16 11.12 -1.20
C ILE A 57 -19.84 11.66 -1.76
N GLY A 58 -19.08 12.34 -0.90
CA GLY A 58 -17.85 13.05 -1.27
C GLY A 58 -16.74 12.15 -1.82
N ASP A 59 -15.49 12.54 -1.60
CA ASP A 59 -14.34 11.82 -2.15
C ASP A 59 -14.24 10.39 -1.59
N THR A 60 -14.78 9.44 -2.36
CA THR A 60 -14.71 8.01 -2.09
C THR A 60 -13.26 7.55 -2.25
N ILE A 61 -12.87 6.52 -1.50
CA ILE A 61 -11.50 5.97 -1.52
C ILE A 61 -11.09 5.56 -2.94
N GLU A 62 -12.03 5.04 -3.73
CA GLU A 62 -11.85 4.67 -5.14
C GLU A 62 -11.34 5.86 -5.96
N LYS A 63 -12.03 7.01 -5.91
CA LYS A 63 -11.62 8.24 -6.60
C LYS A 63 -10.24 8.76 -6.18
N LYS A 64 -9.83 8.50 -4.94
CA LYS A 64 -8.49 8.87 -4.45
C LYS A 64 -7.40 7.91 -4.92
N MET A 65 -7.78 6.66 -5.20
CA MET A 65 -6.88 5.61 -5.66
C MET A 65 -6.77 5.58 -7.19
N ASP A 66 -7.79 6.09 -7.89
CA ASP A 66 -7.77 6.36 -9.33
C ASP A 66 -6.57 7.29 -9.66
N GLY A 67 -5.61 6.76 -10.40
CA GLY A 67 -4.38 7.46 -10.79
C GLY A 67 -3.17 7.26 -9.87
N VAL A 68 -3.31 6.68 -8.67
CA VAL A 68 -2.14 6.27 -7.86
C VAL A 68 -1.41 5.11 -8.55
N VAL A 69 -2.18 4.18 -9.11
CA VAL A 69 -1.63 3.02 -9.85
C VAL A 69 -0.86 3.48 -11.08
N GLU A 70 -1.40 4.43 -11.85
CA GLU A 70 -0.73 4.98 -13.03
C GLU A 70 0.56 5.71 -12.68
N LYS A 71 0.56 6.51 -11.59
CA LYS A 71 1.77 7.20 -11.10
C LYS A 71 2.84 6.20 -10.67
N LEU A 72 2.47 5.13 -9.96
CA LEU A 72 3.41 4.08 -9.56
C LEU A 72 4.03 3.39 -10.78
N ILE A 73 3.23 3.09 -11.81
CA ILE A 73 3.74 2.49 -13.05
C ILE A 73 4.71 3.44 -13.74
N GLN A 74 4.37 4.72 -13.87
CA GLN A 74 5.25 5.74 -14.45
C GLN A 74 6.56 5.89 -13.67
N GLU A 75 6.51 5.94 -12.33
CA GLU A 75 7.71 6.02 -11.49
C GLU A 75 8.60 4.78 -11.63
N GLU A 76 8.01 3.59 -11.72
CA GLU A 76 8.76 2.35 -11.92
C GLU A 76 9.38 2.28 -13.32
N ASP A 77 8.65 2.74 -14.34
CA ASP A 77 9.16 2.84 -15.72
C ASP A 77 10.29 3.88 -15.80
N GLU A 78 10.18 5.01 -15.12
CA GLU A 78 11.25 6.01 -15.01
C GLU A 78 12.47 5.48 -14.26
N LYS A 79 12.29 4.69 -13.19
CA LYS A 79 13.40 4.04 -12.47
C LYS A 79 14.08 2.97 -13.31
N ARG A 80 13.32 2.27 -14.17
CA ARG A 80 13.85 1.24 -15.06
C ARG A 80 14.52 1.83 -16.30
N ALA A 81 14.03 2.98 -16.79
CA ALA A 81 14.59 3.75 -17.90
C ALA A 81 15.80 4.59 -17.48
N LYS A 82 15.91 4.97 -16.19
CA LYS A 82 17.19 5.40 -15.61
C LYS A 82 18.11 4.19 -15.69
N ASP A 83 18.97 4.22 -16.71
CA ASP A 83 19.93 3.20 -17.06
C ASP A 83 20.48 2.52 -15.81
N VAL A 84 20.29 1.20 -15.74
CA VAL A 84 20.92 0.37 -14.72
C VAL A 84 22.41 0.67 -14.80
N ASP A 85 22.90 1.40 -13.80
CA ASP A 85 24.28 1.84 -13.74
C ASP A 85 25.20 0.61 -13.83
N ILE A 86 25.88 0.47 -14.96
CA ILE A 86 26.74 -0.68 -15.29
C ILE A 86 27.86 -0.82 -14.25
N PHE A 87 28.21 0.26 -13.54
CA PHE A 87 29.17 0.25 -12.44
C PHE A 87 28.62 -0.40 -11.16
N THR A 88 27.30 -0.39 -10.96
CA THR A 88 26.63 -1.09 -9.86
C THR A 88 26.43 -2.58 -10.16
N LEU A 89 26.29 -2.96 -11.45
CA LEU A 89 26.12 -4.34 -11.91
C LEU A 89 27.47 -5.09 -12.06
N ALA A 90 28.58 -4.38 -12.11
CA ALA A 90 29.91 -4.98 -12.15
C ALA A 90 30.16 -5.88 -10.92
N PRO A 91 30.89 -7.00 -11.07
CA PRO A 91 31.26 -7.83 -9.93
C PRO A 91 32.07 -6.97 -8.95
N LYS A 92 31.60 -6.92 -7.70
CA LYS A 92 32.28 -6.17 -6.65
C LYS A 92 33.69 -6.72 -6.45
N LYS A 93 34.63 -5.85 -6.03
CA LYS A 93 36.00 -6.26 -5.70
C LYS A 93 36.00 -7.41 -4.68
N PRO A 94 36.92 -8.38 -4.76
CA PRO A 94 36.99 -9.48 -3.80
C PRO A 94 37.03 -9.03 -2.32
N ASN A 95 37.70 -7.91 -2.04
CA ASN A 95 37.87 -7.37 -0.68
C ASN A 95 36.77 -6.37 -0.27
N TRP A 96 35.68 -6.24 -1.04
CA TRP A 96 34.65 -5.23 -0.75
C TRP A 96 33.95 -5.49 0.59
N ASP A 97 33.76 -6.76 0.92
CA ASP A 97 33.15 -7.21 2.17
C ASP A 97 34.04 -6.90 3.37
N LEU A 98 35.34 -7.19 3.23
CA LEU A 98 36.35 -6.86 4.22
C LEU A 98 36.38 -5.35 4.50
N LYS A 99 36.32 -4.53 3.45
CA LYS A 99 36.27 -3.07 3.60
C LYS A 99 35.00 -2.65 4.34
N ARG A 100 33.83 -3.15 3.92
CA ARG A 100 32.53 -2.83 4.55
C ARG A 100 32.52 -3.14 6.04
N ASP A 101 33.07 -4.28 6.43
CA ASP A 101 33.01 -4.76 7.81
C ASP A 101 34.09 -4.11 8.72
N ILE A 102 35.21 -3.66 8.14
CA ILE A 102 36.29 -2.96 8.84
C ILE A 102 36.02 -1.46 8.98
N GLU A 103 35.41 -0.81 7.98
CA GLU A 103 35.08 0.63 7.97
C GLU A 103 34.44 1.13 9.29
N PRO A 104 33.37 0.49 9.84
CA PRO A 104 32.74 0.97 11.07
C PRO A 104 33.64 0.84 12.30
N LYS A 105 34.58 -0.12 12.30
CA LYS A 105 35.57 -0.28 13.38
C LYS A 105 36.65 0.79 13.28
N LEU A 106 37.12 1.09 12.07
CA LEU A 106 38.09 2.16 11.80
C LEU A 106 37.51 3.53 12.18
N ILE A 107 36.26 3.84 11.82
CA ILE A 107 35.63 5.12 12.18
C ILE A 107 35.59 5.31 13.71
N LYS A 108 35.26 4.25 14.47
CA LYS A 108 35.25 4.30 15.94
C LYS A 108 36.66 4.51 16.50
N LEU A 109 37.65 3.83 15.93
CA LEU A 109 39.05 3.93 16.35
C LEU A 109 39.61 5.32 16.03
N GLU A 110 39.40 5.81 14.81
CA GLU A 110 39.86 7.12 14.35
C GLU A 110 39.34 8.26 15.22
N LYS A 111 38.07 8.22 15.64
CA LYS A 111 37.52 9.19 16.60
C LYS A 111 38.28 9.19 17.92
N LYS A 112 38.59 8.02 18.46
CA LYS A 112 39.36 7.88 19.71
C LYS A 112 40.81 8.32 19.53
N THR A 113 41.43 7.96 18.40
CA THR A 113 42.81 8.36 18.09
C THR A 113 42.91 9.87 17.94
N ARG A 114 41.99 10.52 17.22
CA ARG A 114 41.95 11.99 17.12
C ARG A 114 41.75 12.64 18.49
N ALA A 115 40.85 12.11 19.32
CA ALA A 115 40.66 12.61 20.69
C ALA A 115 41.92 12.46 21.55
N ALA A 116 42.59 11.31 21.50
CA ALA A 116 43.84 11.06 22.21
C ALA A 116 44.98 11.97 21.72
N VAL A 117 45.07 12.22 20.41
CA VAL A 117 46.02 13.19 19.83
C VAL A 117 45.75 14.60 20.35
N ILE A 118 44.49 15.03 20.40
CA ILE A 118 44.11 16.34 20.96
C ILE A 118 44.48 16.42 22.44
N GLU A 119 44.23 15.38 23.22
CA GLU A 119 44.59 15.32 24.64
C GLU A 119 46.12 15.40 24.85
N LEU A 120 46.87 14.67 24.02
CA LEU A 120 48.33 14.68 24.08
C LEU A 120 48.88 16.06 23.73
N ILE A 121 48.37 16.71 22.68
CA ILE A 121 48.72 18.09 22.34
C ILE A 121 48.41 19.04 23.50
N ARG A 122 47.25 18.89 24.15
CA ARG A 122 46.84 19.70 25.31
C ARG A 122 47.79 19.52 26.51
N ARG A 123 48.33 18.32 26.71
CA ARG A 123 49.30 18.01 27.77
C ARG A 123 50.69 18.58 27.47
N GLU A 124 51.14 18.47 26.23
CA GLU A 124 52.50 18.89 25.81
C GLU A 124 52.62 20.42 25.60
N ARG A 125 51.55 21.10 25.16
CA ARG A 125 51.53 22.56 24.92
C ARG A 125 50.42 23.27 25.71
N PRO A 126 50.51 23.32 27.05
CA PRO A 126 49.50 23.98 27.88
C PRO A 126 49.48 25.51 27.71
N ASN A 127 50.65 26.14 27.45
CA ASN A 127 50.77 27.61 27.38
C ASN A 127 50.44 28.20 26.00
N ASP A 128 50.50 27.42 24.91
CA ASP A 128 50.30 27.96 23.55
C ASP A 128 48.82 28.06 23.17
N LEU A 129 47.92 27.44 23.93
CA LEU A 129 46.47 27.43 23.71
C LEU A 129 45.72 28.49 24.53
N SER A 130 46.39 29.21 25.44
CA SER A 130 45.77 30.26 26.28
C SER A 130 45.92 31.68 25.74
N MET A 131 46.41 31.85 24.51
CA MET A 131 46.69 33.15 23.88
C MET A 131 45.97 33.34 22.54
N ALA A 132 44.87 32.62 22.31
CA ALA A 132 43.97 32.82 21.17
C ALA A 132 42.51 32.92 21.65
#